data_AF-A0A328CYL5-F1
#
_entry.id   AF-A0A328CYL5-F1
#
_cell.length_a   1.000
_cell.length_b   1.000
_cell.length_c   1.000
_cell.angle_alpha   90.00
_cell.angle_beta   90.00
_cell.angle_gamma   90.00
#
_symmetry.space_group_name_H-M   'P 1'
#
loop_
_entity.id
_entity.type
_entity.pdbx_description
1 polymer ?
#
loop_
_entity_poly.entity_id
_entity_poly.type
_entity_poly.pdbx_seq_one_letter_code
_entity_poly.pdbx_strand_id
1 'polypeptide(L)'
;MAQKRMRINWKLEGVEKTFLEACIHEITINGREGNSLKQASWKSVAEKLKTQHNFIVDQRQMKNHFDFLKGKFAAWLKLKNKTGNVYDPLTNTFNLSEEEWQIEMKMMDSATLAQNTLLDSKTDSQRTLDPYVTGTSVVGIKYKDGVLLAADMGGSYGSTLRYKSVERLKPVGKHSIVGASGEISDFQEIMRYLDELIIYDNMWDDGNSFGPKEVHNYLTRVMYNRRNKFDPLWNSLVLGGVKKGQKYLGTVNMIGVHYEDDHVATGFGNHLARPILREEWNENMSFEEGVKLLEKCMRVLLYRDRSAVNKIQIVKLTEEGATSYPPYSLKTYWGFSAFENPTSGAEGSW
;
A
#
# COMPACT_ATOMS: atom_id res chain seq x y z
N MET A 1 20.13 -38.75 15.14
CA MET A 1 21.24 -38.19 14.33
C MET A 1 20.70 -37.88 12.94
N ALA A 2 20.59 -36.61 12.56
CA ALA A 2 20.13 -36.24 11.22
C ALA A 2 21.21 -36.63 10.19
N GLN A 3 20.87 -37.54 9.29
CA GLN A 3 21.74 -38.00 8.21
C GLN A 3 22.11 -36.79 7.34
N LYS A 4 23.41 -36.49 7.23
CA LYS A 4 23.93 -35.36 6.45
C LYS A 4 23.53 -35.57 4.98
N ARG A 5 22.55 -34.80 4.47
CA ARG A 5 22.07 -34.92 3.10
C ARG A 5 23.23 -34.67 2.13
N MET A 6 23.45 -35.60 1.21
CA MET A 6 24.50 -35.51 0.19
C MET A 6 24.23 -34.30 -0.73
N ARG A 7 25.24 -33.45 -0.96
CA ARG A 7 25.14 -32.29 -1.85
C ARG A 7 25.15 -32.77 -3.29
N ILE A 8 24.08 -32.51 -4.03
CA ILE A 8 23.94 -32.95 -5.41
C ILE A 8 24.76 -32.06 -6.35
N ASN A 9 25.46 -32.69 -7.29
CA ASN A 9 26.22 -32.01 -8.34
C ASN A 9 25.37 -31.93 -9.62
N TRP A 10 24.98 -30.71 -9.98
CA TRP A 10 24.17 -30.43 -11.18
C TRP A 10 25.00 -30.28 -12.46
N LYS A 11 26.34 -30.29 -12.37
CA LYS A 11 27.25 -30.13 -13.52
C LYS A 11 27.42 -31.40 -14.37
N LEU A 12 26.53 -32.38 -14.23
CA LEU A 12 26.54 -33.57 -15.08
C LEU A 12 26.07 -33.17 -16.49
N GLU A 13 26.79 -33.65 -17.50
CA GLU A 13 26.55 -33.28 -18.88
C GLU A 13 25.12 -33.62 -19.31
N GLY A 14 24.42 -32.67 -19.92
CA GLY A 14 23.04 -32.84 -20.39
C GLY A 14 21.94 -32.79 -19.31
N VAL A 15 22.26 -32.98 -18.02
CA VAL A 15 21.27 -33.00 -16.92
C VAL A 15 20.55 -31.66 -16.79
N GLU A 16 21.28 -30.54 -16.82
CA GLU A 16 20.71 -29.19 -16.67
C GLU A 16 19.77 -28.84 -17.84
N LYS A 17 20.14 -29.23 -19.07
CA LYS A 17 19.30 -29.05 -20.26
C LYS A 17 18.01 -29.85 -20.16
N THR A 18 18.11 -31.14 -19.85
CA THR A 18 16.94 -32.01 -19.65
C THR A 18 16.04 -31.49 -18.52
N PHE A 19 16.62 -31.00 -17.42
CA PHE A 19 15.87 -30.42 -16.32
C PHE A 19 15.03 -29.21 -16.76
N LEU A 20 15.64 -28.28 -17.49
CA LEU A 20 14.95 -27.09 -18.00
C LEU A 20 13.86 -27.44 -19.01
N GLU A 21 14.15 -28.33 -19.97
CA GLU A 21 13.17 -28.81 -20.94
C GLU A 21 11.98 -29.50 -20.27
N ALA A 22 12.23 -30.32 -19.24
CA ALA A 22 11.19 -30.95 -18.44
C ALA A 22 10.32 -29.91 -17.71
N CYS A 23 10.94 -28.89 -17.10
CA CYS A 23 10.22 -27.81 -16.44
C CYS A 23 9.36 -27.00 -17.42
N ILE A 24 9.90 -26.67 -18.61
CA ILE A 24 9.15 -25.95 -19.64
C ILE A 24 7.95 -26.77 -20.10
N HIS A 25 8.17 -28.04 -20.42
CA HIS A 25 7.11 -28.96 -20.85
C HIS A 25 5.96 -29.05 -19.83
N GLU A 26 6.31 -29.25 -18.55
CA GLU A 26 5.33 -29.30 -17.47
C GLU A 26 4.57 -27.98 -17.28
N ILE A 27 5.24 -26.83 -17.42
CA ILE A 27 4.58 -25.52 -17.38
C ILE A 27 3.59 -25.36 -18.54
N THR A 28 3.96 -25.82 -19.74
CA THR A 28 3.11 -25.71 -20.93
C THR A 28 1.84 -26.56 -20.82
N ILE A 29 1.93 -27.76 -20.23
CA ILE A 29 0.80 -28.69 -20.13
C ILE A 29 -0.05 -28.40 -18.89
N ASN A 30 0.58 -28.24 -17.73
CA ASN A 30 -0.10 -28.22 -16.43
C ASN A 30 -0.23 -26.82 -15.84
N GLY A 31 0.40 -25.80 -16.44
CA GLY A 31 0.46 -24.45 -15.90
C GLY A 31 1.33 -24.33 -14.64
N ARG A 32 1.23 -23.20 -13.95
CA ARG A 32 1.98 -22.90 -12.72
C ARG A 32 1.09 -22.89 -11.49
N GLU A 33 1.71 -23.07 -10.33
CA GLU A 33 1.11 -22.85 -9.01
C GLU A 33 1.89 -21.72 -8.34
N GLY A 34 1.36 -20.50 -8.44
CA GLY A 34 2.09 -19.29 -8.08
C GLY A 34 3.41 -19.16 -8.85
N ASN A 35 4.52 -19.02 -8.12
CA ASN A 35 5.87 -18.89 -8.68
C ASN A 35 6.60 -20.24 -8.89
N SER A 36 5.94 -21.37 -8.66
CA SER A 36 6.54 -22.71 -8.76
C SER A 36 5.76 -23.62 -9.71
N LEU A 37 6.36 -24.77 -10.06
CA LEU A 37 5.62 -25.88 -10.66
C LEU A 37 4.70 -26.52 -9.61
N LYS A 38 3.58 -27.08 -10.08
CA LYS A 38 2.66 -27.88 -9.27
C LYS A 38 3.37 -29.08 -8.64
N GLN A 39 2.88 -29.57 -7.51
CA GLN A 39 3.47 -30.73 -6.84
C GLN A 39 3.54 -31.98 -7.74
N ALA A 40 2.52 -32.22 -8.56
CA ALA A 40 2.50 -33.32 -9.53
C ALA A 40 3.60 -33.14 -10.61
N SER A 41 3.74 -31.93 -11.14
CA SER A 41 4.77 -31.61 -12.14
C SER A 41 6.20 -31.80 -11.64
N TRP A 42 6.47 -31.51 -10.37
CA TRP A 42 7.79 -31.80 -9.78
C TRP A 42 8.09 -33.30 -9.74
N LYS A 43 7.08 -34.17 -9.56
CA LYS A 43 7.28 -35.62 -9.61
C LYS A 43 7.63 -36.07 -11.03
N SER A 44 6.91 -35.57 -12.04
CA SER A 44 7.19 -35.84 -13.45
C SER A 44 8.61 -35.42 -13.86
N VAL A 45 9.07 -34.24 -13.39
CA VAL A 45 10.43 -33.75 -13.66
C VAL A 45 11.49 -34.67 -13.02
N ALA A 46 11.29 -35.10 -11.76
CA ALA A 46 12.20 -36.03 -11.10
C ALA A 46 12.26 -37.39 -11.81
N GLU A 47 11.12 -37.92 -12.25
CA GLU A 47 11.07 -39.17 -13.00
C GLU A 47 11.83 -39.06 -14.31
N LYS A 48 11.66 -37.96 -15.05
CA LYS A 48 12.37 -37.73 -16.31
C LYS A 48 13.89 -37.67 -16.11
N LEU A 49 14.37 -36.96 -15.09
CA LEU A 49 15.79 -36.91 -14.73
C LEU A 49 16.34 -38.28 -14.31
N LYS A 50 15.56 -39.06 -13.55
CA LYS A 50 15.93 -40.42 -13.18
C LYS A 50 16.03 -41.33 -14.40
N THR A 51 15.08 -41.26 -15.33
CA THR A 51 15.06 -42.14 -16.51
C THR A 51 16.17 -41.84 -17.51
N GLN A 52 16.49 -40.56 -17.73
CA GLN A 52 17.43 -40.16 -18.78
C GLN A 52 18.88 -40.11 -18.29
N HIS A 53 19.10 -39.77 -17.02
CA HIS A 53 20.44 -39.49 -16.49
C HIS A 53 20.76 -40.28 -15.22
N ASN A 54 19.88 -41.20 -14.80
CA ASN A 54 19.95 -41.86 -13.49
C ASN A 54 20.11 -40.87 -12.33
N PHE A 55 19.57 -39.66 -12.51
CA PHE A 55 19.79 -38.54 -11.61
C PHE A 55 18.65 -38.43 -10.60
N ILE A 56 18.93 -38.82 -9.36
CA ILE A 56 17.94 -38.91 -8.28
C ILE A 56 17.99 -37.63 -7.45
N VAL A 57 16.91 -36.86 -7.50
CA VAL A 57 16.76 -35.58 -6.81
C VAL A 57 15.42 -35.50 -6.06
N ASP A 58 15.42 -34.88 -4.88
CA ASP A 58 14.20 -34.53 -4.17
C ASP A 58 13.60 -33.20 -4.69
N GLN A 59 12.33 -32.97 -4.39
CA GLN A 59 11.64 -31.75 -4.83
C GLN A 59 12.31 -30.46 -4.33
N ARG A 60 12.90 -30.48 -3.12
CA ARG A 60 13.55 -29.31 -2.54
C ARG A 60 14.85 -28.99 -3.29
N GLN A 61 15.62 -30.01 -3.66
CA GLN A 61 16.85 -29.88 -4.44
C GLN A 61 16.56 -29.32 -5.83
N MET A 62 15.51 -29.81 -6.50
CA MET A 62 15.07 -29.28 -7.78
C MET A 62 14.59 -27.83 -7.68
N LYS A 63 13.78 -27.50 -6.66
CA LYS A 63 13.33 -26.11 -6.42
C LYS A 63 14.51 -25.17 -6.21
N ASN A 64 15.43 -25.51 -5.31
CA ASN A 64 16.61 -24.71 -5.04
C ASN A 64 17.46 -24.50 -6.31
N HIS A 65 17.61 -25.54 -7.14
CA HIS A 65 18.36 -25.43 -8.38
C HIS A 65 17.62 -24.60 -9.45
N PHE A 66 16.30 -24.74 -9.54
CA PHE A 66 15.46 -23.91 -10.40
C PHE A 66 15.56 -22.43 -10.03
N ASP A 67 15.50 -22.09 -8.74
CA ASP A 67 15.65 -20.72 -8.24
C ASP A 67 17.05 -20.17 -8.53
N PHE A 68 18.08 -21.00 -8.38
CA PHE A 68 19.46 -20.65 -8.77
C PHE A 68 19.59 -20.34 -10.27
N LEU A 69 19.00 -21.16 -11.15
CA LEU A 69 19.01 -20.93 -12.60
C LEU A 69 18.21 -19.68 -12.97
N LYS A 70 17.09 -19.43 -12.28
CA LYS A 70 16.29 -18.21 -12.45
C LYS A 70 17.09 -16.95 -12.10
N GLY A 71 17.87 -17.00 -11.01
CA GLY A 71 18.79 -15.92 -10.62
C GLY A 71 19.85 -15.66 -11.70
N LYS A 72 20.49 -16.71 -12.22
CA LYS A 72 21.44 -16.61 -13.34
C LYS A 72 20.81 -16.02 -14.60
N PHE A 73 19.60 -16.43 -14.95
CA PHE A 73 18.89 -15.90 -16.11
C PHE A 73 18.55 -14.42 -15.94
N ALA A 74 18.11 -14.00 -14.75
CA ALA A 74 17.84 -12.59 -14.47
C ALA A 74 19.09 -11.72 -14.62
N ALA A 75 20.24 -12.21 -14.15
CA ALA A 75 21.53 -11.55 -14.35
C ALA A 75 21.92 -11.45 -15.84
N TRP A 76 21.81 -12.57 -16.57
CA TRP A 76 22.08 -12.59 -18.01
C TRP A 76 21.17 -11.63 -18.78
N LEU A 77 19.88 -11.55 -18.42
CA LEU A 77 18.91 -10.66 -19.06
C LEU A 77 19.24 -9.18 -18.83
N LYS A 78 19.73 -8.82 -17.64
CA LYS A 78 20.20 -7.45 -17.34
C LYS A 78 21.39 -7.08 -18.22
N LEU A 79 22.37 -7.96 -18.35
CA LEU A 79 23.55 -7.74 -19.20
C LEU A 79 23.15 -7.63 -20.68
N LYS A 80 22.26 -8.50 -21.15
CA LYS A 80 21.78 -8.51 -22.53
C LYS A 80 21.01 -7.25 -22.91
N ASN A 81 20.20 -6.71 -22.00
CA ASN A 81 19.39 -5.53 -22.25
C ASN A 81 20.12 -4.21 -21.97
N LYS A 82 21.40 -4.26 -21.56
CA LYS A 82 22.21 -3.07 -21.33
C LYS A 82 22.47 -2.36 -22.66
N THR A 83 22.22 -1.05 -22.69
CA THR A 83 22.46 -0.20 -23.85
C THR A 83 23.94 -0.22 -24.25
N GLY A 84 24.24 -0.41 -25.53
CA GLY A 84 25.62 -0.35 -26.06
C GLY A 84 26.13 -1.57 -26.83
N ASN A 85 25.26 -2.48 -27.32
CA ASN A 85 25.65 -3.65 -28.13
C ASN A 85 26.72 -4.56 -27.47
N VAL A 86 26.58 -4.77 -26.16
CA VAL A 86 27.50 -5.57 -25.35
C VAL A 86 27.35 -7.08 -25.61
N TYR A 87 26.25 -7.51 -26.23
CA TYR A 87 25.95 -8.92 -26.51
C TYR A 87 25.99 -9.20 -28.01
N ASP A 88 26.78 -10.19 -28.44
CA ASP A 88 26.83 -10.67 -29.82
C ASP A 88 25.94 -11.92 -29.99
N PRO A 89 24.84 -11.81 -30.77
CA PRO A 89 23.90 -12.92 -30.98
C PRO A 89 24.44 -14.03 -31.89
N LEU A 90 25.50 -13.79 -32.69
CA LEU A 90 26.08 -14.81 -33.58
C LEU A 90 27.00 -15.76 -32.83
N THR A 91 27.74 -15.24 -31.84
CA THR A 91 28.72 -15.98 -31.03
C THR A 91 28.17 -16.39 -29.66
N ASN A 92 27.01 -15.85 -29.25
CA ASN A 92 26.39 -16.06 -27.94
C ASN A 92 27.32 -15.63 -26.78
N THR A 93 28.10 -14.57 -26.99
CA THR A 93 29.07 -14.04 -26.01
C THR A 93 28.86 -12.56 -25.74
N PHE A 94 29.35 -12.09 -24.59
CA PHE A 94 29.39 -10.67 -24.26
C PHE A 94 30.78 -10.10 -24.56
N ASN A 95 30.80 -8.95 -25.23
CA ASN A 95 31.99 -8.19 -25.56
C ASN A 95 32.29 -7.18 -24.45
N LEU A 96 32.69 -7.68 -23.29
CA LEU A 96 33.11 -6.90 -22.13
C LEU A 96 34.60 -7.09 -21.88
N SER A 97 35.30 -6.00 -21.53
CA SER A 97 36.67 -6.09 -21.03
C SER A 97 36.72 -6.76 -19.65
N GLU A 98 37.88 -7.28 -19.26
CA GLU A 98 38.06 -7.93 -17.94
C GLU A 98 37.74 -6.96 -16.79
N GLU A 99 38.08 -5.67 -16.92
CA GLU A 99 37.79 -4.65 -15.91
C GLU A 99 36.28 -4.40 -15.77
N GLU A 100 35.54 -4.36 -16.87
CA GLU A 100 34.08 -4.25 -16.86
C GLU A 100 33.41 -5.52 -16.30
N TRP A 101 33.96 -6.69 -16.59
CA TRP A 101 33.51 -7.95 -15.98
C TRP A 101 33.66 -7.93 -14.47
N GLN A 102 34.78 -7.43 -13.94
CA GLN A 102 34.98 -7.34 -12.49
C GLN A 102 34.03 -6.33 -11.83
N ILE A 103 33.73 -5.21 -12.49
CA ILE A 103 32.74 -4.23 -12.01
C ILE A 103 31.35 -4.88 -11.97
N GLU A 104 30.94 -5.56 -13.05
CA GLU A 104 29.66 -6.24 -13.13
C GLU A 104 29.55 -7.39 -12.12
N MET A 105 30.60 -8.21 -11.96
CA MET A 105 30.63 -9.26 -10.95
C MET A 105 30.54 -8.70 -9.54
N LYS A 106 31.17 -7.56 -9.24
CA LYS A 106 31.10 -6.91 -7.92
C LYS A 106 29.73 -6.27 -7.66
N MET A 107 29.13 -5.65 -8.67
CA MET A 107 27.74 -5.17 -8.65
C MET A 107 26.75 -6.32 -8.48
N MET A 108 27.04 -7.46 -9.10
CA MET A 108 26.21 -8.64 -9.08
C MET A 108 26.37 -9.44 -7.79
N ASP A 109 27.56 -9.55 -7.20
CA ASP A 109 27.79 -10.17 -5.89
C ASP A 109 27.20 -9.32 -4.76
N SER A 110 27.29 -7.99 -4.84
CA SER A 110 26.58 -7.10 -3.91
C SER A 110 25.05 -7.18 -4.11
N ALA A 111 24.58 -7.30 -5.36
CA ALA A 111 23.17 -7.57 -5.65
C ALA A 111 22.72 -8.99 -5.28
N THR A 112 23.62 -9.98 -5.25
CA THR A 112 23.35 -11.39 -4.89
C THR A 112 23.43 -11.58 -3.38
N LEU A 113 24.28 -10.84 -2.67
CA LEU A 113 24.32 -10.75 -1.21
C LEU A 113 23.09 -9.97 -0.70
N ALA A 114 22.73 -8.89 -1.38
CA ALA A 114 21.44 -8.25 -1.20
C ALA A 114 20.32 -9.25 -1.52
N GLN A 115 20.32 -9.94 -2.67
CA GLN A 115 19.29 -10.91 -3.01
C GLN A 115 19.21 -12.08 -2.03
N ASN A 116 20.30 -12.63 -1.49
CA ASN A 116 20.24 -13.73 -0.52
C ASN A 116 19.76 -13.27 0.86
N THR A 117 20.06 -12.02 1.25
CA THR A 117 19.47 -11.39 2.44
C THR A 117 18.01 -10.97 2.20
N LEU A 118 17.63 -10.80 0.93
CA LEU A 118 16.27 -10.49 0.47
C LEU A 118 15.49 -11.75 0.04
N LEU A 119 16.11 -12.91 -0.12
CA LEU A 119 15.47 -14.18 -0.53
C LEU A 119 14.94 -14.93 0.69
N ASP A 120 15.40 -14.58 1.88
CA ASP A 120 14.79 -15.02 3.15
C ASP A 120 13.73 -14.02 3.67
N SER A 121 13.56 -12.84 3.04
CA SER A 121 12.57 -11.85 3.51
C SER A 121 12.03 -10.82 2.50
N LYS A 122 12.05 -11.08 1.19
CA LYS A 122 11.28 -10.30 0.20
C LYS A 122 10.53 -11.23 -0.72
N THR A 123 9.34 -11.54 -0.25
CA THR A 123 8.16 -11.74 -1.09
C THR A 123 8.16 -10.76 -2.26
N ASP A 124 8.37 -11.30 -3.47
CA ASP A 124 7.98 -10.64 -4.71
C ASP A 124 6.45 -10.55 -4.73
N SER A 125 5.98 -9.43 -4.19
CA SER A 125 4.69 -8.83 -4.47
C SER A 125 4.93 -7.33 -4.53
N GLN A 126 5.16 -6.80 -5.74
CA GLN A 126 4.94 -5.36 -6.00
C GLN A 126 3.43 -5.07 -6.09
N ARG A 127 2.70 -5.54 -5.09
CA ARG A 127 1.26 -5.32 -4.87
C ARG A 127 1.04 -5.21 -3.38
N THR A 128 0.27 -4.22 -2.95
CA THR A 128 -0.23 -4.17 -1.58
C THR A 128 -1.26 -5.30 -1.45
N LEU A 129 -0.81 -6.47 -0.99
CA LEU A 129 -1.72 -7.60 -0.72
C LEU A 129 -2.39 -7.42 0.64
N ASP A 130 -1.66 -6.85 1.60
CA ASP A 130 -2.12 -6.54 2.94
C ASP A 130 -1.53 -5.19 3.36
N PRO A 131 -2.31 -4.35 4.07
CA PRO A 131 -1.81 -3.10 4.60
C PRO A 131 -0.81 -3.34 5.75
N TYR A 132 0.22 -2.51 5.84
CA TYR A 132 1.34 -2.61 6.77
C TYR A 132 1.26 -1.53 7.85
N VAL A 133 1.36 -0.25 7.48
CA VAL A 133 1.21 0.88 8.40
C VAL A 133 -0.09 1.60 8.07
N THR A 134 -1.04 1.54 8.99
CA THR A 134 -2.40 2.04 8.75
C THR A 134 -2.74 3.24 9.61
N GLY A 135 -3.44 4.19 8.99
CA GLY A 135 -4.22 5.21 9.67
C GLY A 135 -5.68 4.79 9.79
N THR A 136 -6.32 5.16 10.89
CA THR A 136 -7.73 4.83 11.14
C THR A 136 -8.65 5.89 10.54
N SER A 137 -9.59 6.42 11.30
CA SER A 137 -10.71 7.22 10.83
C SER A 137 -10.27 8.62 10.39
N VAL A 138 -10.95 9.12 9.36
CA VAL A 138 -10.99 10.52 8.95
C VAL A 138 -12.45 10.95 8.98
N VAL A 139 -12.74 12.14 9.49
CA VAL A 139 -14.08 12.68 9.60
C VAL A 139 -14.13 14.03 8.90
N GLY A 140 -15.18 14.28 8.11
CA GLY A 140 -15.37 15.52 7.38
C GLY A 140 -16.80 16.04 7.46
N ILE A 141 -16.95 17.35 7.50
CA ILE A 141 -18.25 18.04 7.46
C ILE A 141 -18.19 19.28 6.57
N LYS A 142 -19.30 19.59 5.90
CA LYS A 142 -19.54 20.94 5.36
C LYS A 142 -20.04 21.83 6.49
N TYR A 143 -19.69 23.10 6.47
CA TYR A 143 -20.23 24.11 7.39
C TYR A 143 -20.58 25.38 6.62
N LYS A 144 -21.00 26.43 7.31
CA LYS A 144 -21.47 27.68 6.68
C LYS A 144 -20.48 28.20 5.62
N ASP A 145 -19.21 28.34 6.00
CA ASP A 145 -18.20 29.04 5.19
C ASP A 145 -17.29 28.11 4.37
N GLY A 146 -17.45 26.79 4.48
CA GLY A 146 -16.59 25.85 3.76
C GLY A 146 -16.68 24.40 4.22
N VAL A 147 -15.52 23.73 4.29
CA VAL A 147 -15.39 22.33 4.68
C VAL A 147 -14.34 22.18 5.79
N LEU A 148 -14.59 21.27 6.73
CA LEU A 148 -13.66 20.90 7.80
C LEU A 148 -13.37 19.41 7.72
N LEU A 149 -12.09 19.05 7.79
CA LEU A 149 -11.64 17.67 7.97
C LEU A 149 -10.88 17.53 9.28
N ALA A 150 -11.08 16.40 9.96
CA ALA A 150 -10.36 16.00 11.15
C ALA A 150 -9.83 14.57 11.02
N ALA A 151 -8.61 14.36 11.49
CA ALA A 151 -7.99 13.04 11.60
C ALA A 151 -7.04 13.01 12.80
N ASP A 152 -6.84 11.83 13.38
CA ASP A 152 -5.74 11.63 14.30
C ASP A 152 -4.41 11.48 13.55
N MET A 153 -3.30 11.56 14.29
CA MET A 153 -1.95 11.46 13.73
C MET A 153 -1.29 10.09 13.93
N GLY A 154 -2.09 9.05 14.18
CA GLY A 154 -1.61 7.71 14.47
C GLY A 154 -1.27 6.92 13.20
N GLY A 155 -0.10 6.28 13.19
CA GLY A 155 0.28 5.27 12.21
C GLY A 155 0.56 3.95 12.92
N SER A 156 -0.39 3.02 12.82
CA SER A 156 -0.34 1.72 13.50
C SER A 156 0.29 0.65 12.62
N TYR A 157 1.25 -0.08 13.18
CA TYR A 157 1.81 -1.30 12.60
C TYR A 157 1.18 -2.50 13.31
N GLY A 158 0.12 -3.05 12.72
CA GLY A 158 -0.77 -3.98 13.40
C GLY A 158 -1.35 -3.36 14.68
N SER A 159 -1.13 -4.01 15.82
CA SER A 159 -1.57 -3.51 17.13
C SER A 159 -0.61 -2.48 17.75
N THR A 160 0.57 -2.26 17.17
CA THR A 160 1.59 -1.38 17.74
C THR A 160 1.45 0.02 17.13
N LEU A 161 1.20 1.03 17.95
CA LEU A 161 1.28 2.43 17.52
C LEU A 161 2.74 2.80 17.24
N ARG A 162 3.17 2.63 15.98
CA ARG A 162 4.57 2.80 15.56
C ARG A 162 4.92 4.26 15.37
N TYR A 163 4.03 5.03 14.74
CA TYR A 163 4.21 6.45 14.45
C TYR A 163 3.11 7.27 15.12
N LYS A 164 3.50 8.35 15.80
CA LYS A 164 2.59 9.16 16.64
C LYS A 164 2.28 10.56 16.08
N SER A 165 2.89 10.92 14.95
CA SER A 165 2.78 12.24 14.33
C SER A 165 2.77 12.15 12.81
N VAL A 166 1.96 11.24 12.26
CA VAL A 166 1.76 11.13 10.79
C VAL A 166 0.65 12.10 10.38
N GLU A 167 0.95 13.00 9.45
CA GLU A 167 -0.07 13.87 8.85
C GLU A 167 -0.85 13.11 7.79
N ARG A 168 -2.16 13.01 7.98
CA ARG A 168 -3.07 12.28 7.08
C ARG A 168 -4.05 13.17 6.34
N LEU A 169 -3.98 14.49 6.57
CA LEU A 169 -4.73 15.52 5.87
C LEU A 169 -3.74 16.37 5.09
N LYS A 170 -3.89 16.43 3.76
CA LYS A 170 -2.99 17.17 2.86
C LYS A 170 -3.79 18.06 1.91
N PRO A 171 -3.40 19.34 1.75
CA PRO A 171 -3.97 20.18 0.71
C PRO A 171 -3.53 19.69 -0.68
N VAL A 172 -4.42 19.85 -1.66
CA VAL A 172 -4.19 19.47 -3.05
C VAL A 172 -4.63 20.61 -3.94
N GLY A 173 -3.66 21.25 -4.61
CA GLY A 173 -3.90 22.47 -5.36
C GLY A 173 -4.43 23.61 -4.49
N LYS A 174 -5.25 24.48 -5.09
CA LYS A 174 -5.79 25.68 -4.42
C LYS A 174 -7.11 25.43 -3.68
N HIS A 175 -7.89 24.47 -4.16
CA HIS A 175 -9.32 24.35 -3.85
C HIS A 175 -9.72 23.06 -3.14
N SER A 176 -8.76 22.19 -2.79
CA SER A 176 -9.06 20.85 -2.27
C SER A 176 -8.17 20.44 -1.10
N ILE A 177 -8.71 19.58 -0.24
CA ILE A 177 -8.01 18.87 0.82
C ILE A 177 -8.36 17.38 0.74
N VAL A 178 -7.34 16.52 0.84
CA VAL A 178 -7.50 15.06 0.89
C VAL A 178 -7.13 14.57 2.27
N GLY A 179 -8.02 13.78 2.87
CA GLY A 179 -7.75 13.00 4.06
C GLY A 179 -7.73 11.50 3.76
N ALA A 180 -6.80 10.76 4.35
CA ALA A 180 -6.69 9.32 4.10
C ALA A 180 -6.77 8.45 5.36
N SER A 181 -7.54 7.37 5.22
CA SER A 181 -7.51 6.18 6.08
C SER A 181 -6.91 5.00 5.31
N GLY A 182 -6.51 3.95 6.03
CA GLY A 182 -5.86 2.78 5.44
C GLY A 182 -4.35 2.96 5.31
N GLU A 183 -3.75 2.41 4.26
CA GLU A 183 -2.30 2.28 4.15
C GLU A 183 -1.59 3.63 3.91
N ILE A 184 -0.58 3.93 4.72
CA ILE A 184 0.15 5.20 4.65
C ILE A 184 1.07 5.27 3.43
N SER A 185 1.70 4.16 3.00
CA SER A 185 2.53 4.17 1.79
C SER A 185 1.71 4.43 0.53
N ASP A 186 0.54 3.80 0.43
CA ASP A 186 -0.37 4.02 -0.69
C ASP A 186 -0.90 5.46 -0.70
N PHE A 187 -1.15 6.04 0.50
CA PHE A 187 -1.50 7.45 0.60
C PHE A 187 -0.38 8.38 0.08
N GLN A 188 0.89 8.10 0.41
CA GLN A 188 2.02 8.87 -0.13
C GLN A 188 2.11 8.77 -1.66
N GLU A 189 1.84 7.59 -2.21
CA GLU A 189 1.79 7.38 -3.66
C GLU A 189 0.62 8.13 -4.32
N ILE A 190 -0.56 8.11 -3.69
CA ILE A 190 -1.71 8.90 -4.15
C ILE A 190 -1.38 10.39 -4.16
N MET A 191 -0.71 10.90 -3.12
CA MET A 191 -0.29 12.29 -3.07
C MET A 191 0.69 12.62 -4.21
N ARG A 192 1.62 11.71 -4.55
CA ARG A 192 2.52 11.89 -5.69
C ARG A 192 1.77 12.02 -7.01
N TYR A 193 0.72 11.21 -7.25
CA TYR A 193 -0.12 11.33 -8.44
C TYR A 193 -0.86 12.66 -8.50
N LEU A 194 -1.38 13.11 -7.35
CA LEU A 194 -2.09 14.39 -7.27
C LEU A 194 -1.14 15.57 -7.47
N ASP A 195 0.05 15.54 -6.89
CA ASP A 195 1.06 16.58 -7.08
C ASP A 195 1.46 16.68 -8.55
N GLU A 196 1.71 15.55 -9.23
CA GLU A 196 1.99 15.51 -10.66
C GLU A 196 0.84 16.09 -11.50
N LEU A 197 -0.40 15.73 -11.17
CA LEU A 197 -1.60 16.25 -11.84
C LEU A 197 -1.74 17.77 -11.68
N ILE A 198 -1.54 18.29 -10.46
CA ILE A 198 -1.63 19.73 -10.17
C ILE A 198 -0.47 20.50 -10.81
N ILE A 199 0.74 19.96 -10.81
CA ILE A 199 1.88 20.58 -11.49
C ILE A 199 1.59 20.69 -12.99
N TYR A 200 1.11 19.60 -13.60
CA TYR A 200 0.76 19.59 -15.02
C TYR A 200 -0.30 20.63 -15.36
N ASP A 201 -1.34 20.75 -14.53
CA ASP A 201 -2.39 21.79 -14.65
C ASP A 201 -1.80 23.20 -14.62
N ASN A 202 -0.97 23.49 -13.61
CA ASN A 202 -0.34 24.80 -13.45
C ASN A 202 0.59 25.17 -14.62
N MET A 203 1.19 24.19 -15.30
CA MET A 203 2.08 24.44 -16.44
C MET A 203 1.36 25.00 -17.67
N TRP A 204 0.03 24.82 -17.78
CA TRP A 204 -0.75 25.37 -18.88
C TRP A 204 -0.96 26.89 -18.78
N ASP A 205 -0.84 27.45 -17.57
CA ASP A 205 -0.97 28.89 -17.28
C ASP A 205 -2.21 29.56 -17.90
N ASP A 206 -3.33 28.83 -17.97
CA ASP A 206 -4.59 29.30 -18.56
C ASP A 206 -5.50 30.03 -17.54
N GLY A 207 -5.02 30.20 -16.31
CA GLY A 207 -5.75 30.80 -15.20
C GLY A 207 -6.84 29.90 -14.60
N ASN A 208 -6.99 28.66 -15.09
CA ASN A 208 -7.86 27.66 -14.47
C ASN A 208 -7.07 26.85 -13.44
N SER A 209 -7.80 26.18 -12.55
CA SER A 209 -7.19 25.18 -11.66
C SER A 209 -8.18 24.09 -11.34
N PHE A 210 -7.71 22.87 -11.08
CA PHE A 210 -8.58 21.77 -10.69
C PHE A 210 -9.45 22.11 -9.47
N GLY A 211 -10.75 21.86 -9.61
CA GLY A 211 -11.69 21.91 -8.51
C GLY A 211 -11.80 20.58 -7.76
N PRO A 212 -12.50 20.58 -6.62
CA PRO A 212 -12.62 19.38 -5.81
C PRO A 212 -13.38 18.26 -6.52
N LYS A 213 -14.43 18.56 -7.28
CA LYS A 213 -15.17 17.53 -8.00
C LYS A 213 -14.31 16.83 -9.05
N GLU A 214 -13.46 17.59 -9.75
CA GLU A 214 -12.53 17.10 -10.75
C GLU A 214 -11.47 16.20 -10.12
N VAL A 215 -10.88 16.62 -9.00
CA VAL A 215 -9.92 15.80 -8.22
C VAL A 215 -10.59 14.51 -7.71
N HIS A 216 -11.84 14.58 -7.23
CA HIS A 216 -12.56 13.40 -6.76
C HIS A 216 -12.80 12.39 -7.89
N ASN A 217 -13.19 12.88 -9.06
CA ASN A 217 -13.42 12.06 -10.24
C ASN A 217 -12.12 11.38 -10.71
N TYR A 218 -11.01 12.11 -10.73
CA TYR A 218 -9.69 11.57 -11.03
C TYR A 218 -9.34 10.42 -10.07
N LEU A 219 -9.41 10.67 -8.76
CA LEU A 219 -9.14 9.65 -7.74
C LEU A 219 -10.03 8.44 -7.90
N THR A 220 -11.33 8.64 -8.14
CA THR A 220 -12.26 7.54 -8.40
C THR A 220 -11.82 6.65 -9.56
N ARG A 221 -11.35 7.25 -10.66
CA ARG A 221 -10.84 6.48 -11.80
C ARG A 221 -9.53 5.77 -11.47
N VAL A 222 -8.63 6.41 -10.73
CA VAL A 222 -7.36 5.79 -10.28
C VAL A 222 -7.65 4.57 -9.39
N MET A 223 -8.45 4.74 -8.33
CA MET A 223 -8.79 3.66 -7.39
C MET A 223 -9.47 2.49 -8.12
N TYR A 224 -10.44 2.77 -8.99
CA TYR A 224 -11.14 1.74 -9.75
C TYR A 224 -10.23 1.02 -10.77
N ASN A 225 -9.31 1.73 -11.42
CA ASN A 225 -8.34 1.13 -12.34
C ASN A 225 -7.38 0.18 -11.63
N ARG A 226 -6.86 0.59 -10.47
CA ARG A 226 -6.00 -0.21 -9.60
C ARG A 226 -6.70 -1.49 -9.13
N ARG A 227 -7.95 -1.38 -8.70
CA ARG A 227 -8.81 -2.52 -8.38
C ARG A 227 -8.94 -3.51 -9.55
N ASN A 228 -9.22 -3.03 -10.76
CA ASN A 228 -9.39 -3.91 -11.94
C ASN A 228 -8.12 -4.68 -12.32
N LYS A 229 -6.95 -4.19 -11.91
CA LYS A 229 -5.65 -4.85 -12.10
C LYS A 229 -5.31 -5.82 -10.97
N PHE A 230 -6.22 -6.05 -10.01
CA PHE A 230 -5.97 -6.82 -8.80
C PHE A 230 -4.74 -6.33 -8.02
N ASP A 231 -4.56 -5.01 -8.02
CA ASP A 231 -3.51 -4.28 -7.30
C ASP A 231 -4.11 -2.97 -6.74
N PRO A 232 -5.04 -3.06 -5.77
CA PRO A 232 -5.74 -1.90 -5.23
C PRO A 232 -4.83 -1.04 -4.36
N LEU A 233 -5.11 0.26 -4.31
CA LEU A 233 -4.57 1.15 -3.28
C LEU A 233 -5.44 1.02 -2.03
N TRP A 234 -4.83 0.65 -0.90
CA TRP A 234 -5.55 0.22 0.31
C TRP A 234 -6.02 1.40 1.17
N ASN A 235 -6.69 2.37 0.53
CA ASN A 235 -7.16 3.58 1.19
C ASN A 235 -8.67 3.77 1.07
N SER A 236 -9.23 4.44 2.08
CA SER A 236 -10.46 5.20 1.90
C SER A 236 -10.15 6.67 2.10
N LEU A 237 -10.42 7.45 1.06
CA LEU A 237 -10.08 8.86 0.95
C LEU A 237 -11.33 9.70 1.20
N VAL A 238 -11.13 10.83 1.85
CA VAL A 238 -12.12 11.90 1.99
C VAL A 238 -11.58 13.10 1.25
N LEU A 239 -12.38 13.67 0.35
CA LEU A 239 -12.05 14.88 -0.38
C LEU A 239 -12.99 16.00 0.06
N GLY A 240 -12.43 17.06 0.62
CA GLY A 240 -13.11 18.31 0.94
C GLY A 240 -12.68 19.44 0.01
N GLY A 241 -13.59 20.34 -0.32
CA GLY A 241 -13.38 21.29 -1.40
C GLY A 241 -14.21 22.55 -1.33
N VAL A 242 -13.66 23.69 -1.75
CA VAL A 242 -14.44 24.90 -2.05
C VAL A 242 -13.88 25.57 -3.31
N LYS A 243 -14.73 25.77 -4.31
CA LYS A 243 -14.38 26.49 -5.54
C LYS A 243 -15.59 27.28 -6.03
N LYS A 244 -15.41 28.58 -6.32
CA LYS A 244 -16.47 29.48 -6.79
C LYS A 244 -17.68 29.50 -5.84
N GLY A 245 -17.43 29.42 -4.53
CA GLY A 245 -18.45 29.38 -3.48
C GLY A 245 -19.18 28.04 -3.33
N GLN A 246 -18.89 27.04 -4.17
CA GLN A 246 -19.51 25.72 -4.07
C GLN A 246 -18.71 24.80 -3.16
N LYS A 247 -19.37 24.34 -2.09
CA LYS A 247 -18.83 23.41 -1.09
C LYS A 247 -18.96 21.98 -1.59
N TYR A 248 -17.86 21.23 -1.54
CA TYR A 248 -17.79 19.84 -1.98
C TYR A 248 -17.24 18.95 -0.88
N LEU A 249 -17.90 17.82 -0.63
CA LEU A 249 -17.39 16.80 0.28
C LEU A 249 -17.78 15.43 -0.28
N GLY A 250 -16.76 14.61 -0.51
CA GLY A 250 -16.92 13.29 -1.07
C GLY A 250 -15.97 12.28 -0.44
N THR A 251 -16.25 11.01 -0.68
CA THR A 251 -15.37 9.91 -0.28
C THR A 251 -15.25 8.89 -1.38
N VAL A 252 -14.09 8.22 -1.46
CA VAL A 252 -13.83 7.08 -2.34
C VAL A 252 -13.05 6.01 -1.58
N ASN A 253 -13.44 4.74 -1.73
CA ASN A 253 -12.77 3.60 -1.10
C ASN A 253 -11.91 2.79 -2.09
N MET A 254 -11.21 1.76 -1.60
CA MET A 254 -10.31 0.93 -2.42
C MET A 254 -10.99 0.23 -3.62
N ILE A 255 -12.31 0.04 -3.53
CA ILE A 255 -13.10 -0.64 -4.56
C ILE A 255 -13.60 0.38 -5.61
N GLY A 256 -13.39 1.68 -5.38
CA GLY A 256 -13.90 2.77 -6.22
C GLY A 256 -15.36 3.10 -5.95
N VAL A 257 -15.95 2.59 -4.85
CA VAL A 257 -17.24 3.09 -4.37
C VAL A 257 -17.01 4.50 -3.86
N HIS A 258 -17.79 5.43 -4.38
CA HIS A 258 -17.68 6.85 -4.07
C HIS A 258 -19.07 7.46 -3.94
N TYR A 259 -19.19 8.46 -3.09
CA TYR A 259 -20.40 9.24 -2.92
C TYR A 259 -20.08 10.62 -2.36
N GLU A 260 -21.07 11.51 -2.44
CA GLU A 260 -21.05 12.86 -1.88
C GLU A 260 -22.08 12.93 -0.75
N ASP A 261 -21.75 13.62 0.32
CA ASP A 261 -22.61 13.80 1.50
C ASP A 261 -22.21 15.11 2.21
N ASP A 262 -23.05 15.62 3.09
CA ASP A 262 -22.73 16.83 3.87
C ASP A 262 -21.83 16.53 5.07
N HIS A 263 -21.80 15.26 5.48
CA HIS A 263 -20.87 14.71 6.45
C HIS A 263 -20.36 13.34 5.98
N VAL A 264 -19.07 13.07 6.14
CA VAL A 264 -18.46 11.79 5.75
C VAL A 264 -17.52 11.31 6.84
N ALA A 265 -17.36 10.00 6.93
CA ALA A 265 -16.39 9.37 7.80
C ALA A 265 -15.78 8.15 7.11
N THR A 266 -14.61 7.72 7.57
CA THR A 266 -13.95 6.49 7.12
C THR A 266 -13.60 5.58 8.29
N GLY A 267 -13.34 4.30 8.01
CA GLY A 267 -13.01 3.31 9.04
C GLY A 267 -14.08 3.19 10.13
N PHE A 268 -13.65 3.12 11.38
CA PHE A 268 -14.54 3.09 12.56
C PHE A 268 -15.41 4.35 12.69
N GLY A 269 -14.98 5.48 12.12
CA GLY A 269 -15.76 6.71 12.01
C GLY A 269 -17.14 6.49 11.38
N ASN A 270 -17.26 5.58 10.41
CA ASN A 270 -18.56 5.29 9.80
C ASN A 270 -19.58 4.67 10.76
N HIS A 271 -19.11 3.98 11.80
CA HIS A 271 -19.97 3.33 12.78
C HIS A 271 -20.22 4.20 14.01
N LEU A 272 -19.19 4.96 14.44
CA LEU A 272 -19.23 5.69 15.71
C LEU A 272 -19.44 7.19 15.56
N ALA A 273 -18.80 7.83 14.57
CA ALA A 273 -18.92 9.27 14.35
C ALA A 273 -20.15 9.61 13.52
N ARG A 274 -20.46 8.82 12.50
CA ARG A 274 -21.57 9.12 11.56
C ARG A 274 -22.95 9.28 12.22
N PRO A 275 -23.34 8.51 13.26
CA PRO A 275 -24.60 8.75 13.97
C PRO A 275 -24.65 10.13 14.64
N ILE A 276 -23.56 10.55 15.29
CA ILE A 276 -23.43 11.85 15.95
C ILE A 276 -23.53 12.97 14.92
N LEU A 277 -22.84 12.80 13.79
CA LEU A 277 -22.90 13.76 12.68
C LEU A 277 -24.33 13.91 12.14
N ARG A 278 -25.05 12.81 11.95
CA ARG A 278 -26.44 12.86 11.45
C ARG A 278 -27.42 13.56 12.38
N GLU A 279 -27.18 13.49 13.69
CA GLU A 279 -28.05 14.08 14.70
C GLU A 279 -27.77 15.58 14.91
N GLU A 280 -26.50 15.97 14.94
CA GLU A 280 -26.10 17.32 15.38
C GLU A 280 -25.67 18.25 14.24
N TRP A 281 -25.37 17.73 13.06
CA TRP A 281 -24.94 18.55 11.93
C TRP A 281 -26.10 19.40 11.39
N ASN A 282 -25.78 20.63 11.00
CA ASN A 282 -26.66 21.47 10.19
C ASN A 282 -25.84 22.39 9.27
N GLU A 283 -26.46 22.87 8.19
CA GLU A 283 -25.77 23.65 7.16
C GLU A 283 -25.22 25.00 7.65
N ASN A 284 -25.87 25.59 8.67
CA ASN A 284 -25.58 26.94 9.15
C ASN A 284 -24.56 27.01 10.30
N MET A 285 -23.93 25.88 10.64
CA MET A 285 -22.96 25.82 11.73
C MET A 285 -21.79 26.79 11.52
N SER A 286 -21.41 27.48 12.59
CA SER A 286 -20.18 28.27 12.62
C SER A 286 -18.93 27.37 12.58
N PHE A 287 -17.78 27.97 12.32
CA PHE A 287 -16.49 27.27 12.41
C PHE A 287 -16.29 26.62 13.79
N GLU A 288 -16.58 27.34 14.87
CA GLU A 288 -16.41 26.88 16.25
C GLU A 288 -17.37 25.73 16.59
N GLU A 289 -18.61 25.81 16.11
CA GLU A 289 -19.59 24.73 16.27
C GLU A 289 -19.15 23.48 15.50
N GLY A 290 -18.67 23.65 14.26
CA GLY A 290 -18.15 22.58 13.44
C GLY A 290 -16.95 21.89 14.08
N VAL A 291 -16.00 22.66 14.63
CA VAL A 291 -14.84 22.13 15.37
C VAL A 291 -15.29 21.36 16.60
N LYS A 292 -16.24 21.89 17.40
CA LYS A 292 -16.78 21.18 18.58
C LYS A 292 -17.43 19.85 18.20
N LEU A 293 -18.18 19.81 17.10
CA LEU A 293 -18.80 18.57 16.61
C LEU A 293 -17.75 17.55 16.17
N LEU A 294 -16.73 17.98 15.43
CA LEU A 294 -15.61 17.12 15.04
C LEU A 294 -14.84 16.61 16.26
N GLU A 295 -14.55 17.45 17.25
CA GLU A 295 -13.92 17.04 18.51
C GLU A 295 -14.75 16.03 19.27
N LYS A 296 -16.09 16.19 19.30
CA LYS A 296 -17.00 15.22 19.91
C LYS A 296 -16.89 13.85 19.22
N CYS A 297 -16.90 13.84 17.90
CA CYS A 297 -16.73 12.62 17.10
C CYS A 297 -15.36 11.96 17.36
N MET A 298 -14.27 12.75 17.32
CA MET A 298 -12.92 12.27 17.57
C MET A 298 -12.75 11.76 19.01
N ARG A 299 -13.47 12.31 19.99
CA ARG A 299 -13.44 11.84 21.39
C ARG A 299 -14.07 10.47 21.53
N VAL A 300 -15.20 10.25 20.89
CA VAL A 300 -15.86 8.93 20.88
C VAL A 300 -14.98 7.90 20.20
N LEU A 301 -14.33 8.28 19.09
CA LEU A 301 -13.35 7.43 18.42
C LEU A 301 -12.17 7.11 19.35
N LEU A 302 -11.58 8.11 20.00
CA LEU A 302 -10.48 7.90 20.95
C LEU A 302 -10.83 6.92 22.08
N TYR A 303 -12.08 6.93 22.56
CA TYR A 303 -12.50 6.03 23.63
C TYR A 303 -12.81 4.60 23.19
N ARG A 304 -13.14 4.37 21.91
CA ARG A 304 -13.66 3.09 21.43
C ARG A 304 -12.82 2.44 20.34
N ASP A 305 -12.01 3.20 19.61
CA ASP A 305 -11.06 2.71 18.62
C ASP A 305 -9.68 2.55 19.27
N ARG A 306 -9.23 1.29 19.37
CA ARG A 306 -7.95 0.92 19.99
C ARG A 306 -6.73 1.54 19.29
N SER A 307 -6.86 1.90 18.02
CA SER A 307 -5.78 2.40 17.19
C SER A 307 -5.78 3.93 17.09
N ALA A 308 -6.81 4.58 17.65
CA ALA A 308 -6.91 6.03 17.66
C ALA A 308 -5.94 6.67 18.67
N VAL A 309 -5.43 7.85 18.32
CA VAL A 309 -4.54 8.62 19.20
C VAL A 309 -5.16 9.95 19.61
N ASN A 310 -4.79 10.45 20.80
CA ASN A 310 -5.33 11.69 21.33
C ASN A 310 -4.83 12.96 20.62
N LYS A 311 -3.79 12.84 19.80
CA LYS A 311 -3.24 13.93 19.00
C LYS A 311 -3.98 14.02 17.66
N ILE A 312 -4.75 15.08 17.48
CA ILE A 312 -5.57 15.29 16.29
C ILE A 312 -5.13 16.52 15.50
N GLN A 313 -5.46 16.52 14.22
CA GLN A 313 -5.28 17.64 13.30
C GLN A 313 -6.63 17.99 12.69
N ILE A 314 -6.91 19.29 12.59
CA ILE A 314 -8.07 19.84 11.87
C ILE A 314 -7.55 20.71 10.74
N VAL A 315 -8.14 20.54 9.56
CA VAL A 315 -7.88 21.37 8.39
C VAL A 315 -9.19 22.02 7.96
N LYS A 316 -9.15 23.35 7.83
CA LYS A 316 -10.23 24.16 7.29
C LYS A 316 -9.95 24.46 5.84
N LEU A 317 -10.98 24.38 5.00
CA LEU A 317 -10.92 24.83 3.63
C LEU A 317 -12.08 25.80 3.36
N THR A 318 -11.73 27.00 2.90
CA THR A 318 -12.66 28.03 2.42
C THR A 318 -12.28 28.42 0.99
N GLU A 319 -12.99 29.39 0.39
CA GLU A 319 -12.64 29.92 -0.93
C GLU A 319 -11.22 30.52 -0.98
N GLU A 320 -10.73 31.02 0.16
CA GLU A 320 -9.37 31.59 0.30
C GLU A 320 -8.27 30.52 0.26
N GLY A 321 -8.63 29.25 0.48
CA GLY A 321 -7.71 28.12 0.46
C GLY A 321 -7.69 27.34 1.78
N ALA A 322 -6.71 26.44 1.89
CA ALA A 322 -6.59 25.52 3.01
C ALA A 322 -5.81 26.14 4.18
N THR A 323 -6.39 26.10 5.38
CA THR A 323 -5.74 26.45 6.64
C THR A 323 -5.57 25.20 7.49
N SER A 324 -4.33 24.75 7.66
CA SER A 324 -3.98 23.64 8.55
C SER A 324 -3.68 24.18 9.94
N TYR A 325 -4.45 23.76 10.94
CA TYR A 325 -4.19 24.14 12.32
C TYR A 325 -3.10 23.24 12.94
N PRO A 326 -2.26 23.77 13.86
CA PRO A 326 -1.30 22.96 14.57
C PRO A 326 -1.98 21.78 15.29
N PRO A 327 -1.39 20.58 15.27
CA PRO A 327 -1.96 19.45 15.98
C PRO A 327 -2.03 19.70 17.47
N TYR A 328 -3.12 19.27 18.09
CA TYR A 328 -3.34 19.43 19.53
C TYR A 328 -3.88 18.14 20.16
N SER A 329 -3.78 18.07 21.49
CA SER A 329 -4.28 16.92 22.25
C SER A 329 -5.74 17.14 22.63
N LEU A 330 -6.58 16.18 22.30
CA LEU A 330 -7.99 16.20 22.64
C LEU A 330 -8.18 16.02 24.16
N LYS A 331 -9.04 16.85 24.77
CA LYS A 331 -9.39 16.71 26.18
C LYS A 331 -10.21 15.44 26.40
N THR A 332 -9.79 14.66 27.41
CA THR A 332 -10.45 13.41 27.84
C THR A 332 -10.95 13.53 29.28
N TYR A 333 -11.97 12.73 29.60
CA TYR A 333 -12.71 12.77 30.85
C TYR A 333 -12.93 11.33 31.33
N TRP A 334 -12.32 10.97 32.45
CA TRP A 334 -12.33 9.61 33.00
C TRP A 334 -12.97 9.52 34.40
N GLY A 335 -13.36 10.65 35.00
CA GLY A 335 -13.91 10.72 36.36
C GLY A 335 -15.40 10.37 36.48
N PHE A 336 -15.93 9.51 35.60
CA PHE A 336 -17.31 9.04 35.77
C PHE A 336 -17.32 7.89 36.79
N SER A 337 -18.31 7.86 37.68
CA SER A 337 -18.46 6.82 38.72
C SER A 337 -18.44 5.39 38.15
N ALA A 338 -18.95 5.20 36.92
CA ALA A 338 -18.90 3.94 36.20
C ALA A 338 -17.47 3.43 35.87
N PHE A 339 -16.47 4.30 35.87
CA PHE A 339 -15.06 3.94 35.68
C PHE A 339 -14.29 3.75 37.00
N GLU A 340 -14.83 4.22 38.13
CA GLU A 340 -14.18 4.06 39.45
C GLU A 340 -14.30 2.63 39.98
N ASN A 341 -15.40 1.94 39.70
CA ASN A 341 -15.61 0.54 40.05
C ASN A 341 -16.35 -0.24 38.94
N PRO A 342 -15.67 -0.56 37.82
CA PRO A 342 -16.32 -1.14 36.63
C PRO A 342 -16.92 -2.53 36.88
N THR A 343 -16.52 -3.22 37.96
CA THR A 343 -17.04 -4.53 38.35
C THR A 343 -18.29 -4.46 39.21
N SER A 344 -18.65 -3.28 39.75
CA SER A 344 -19.79 -3.13 40.67
C SER A 344 -21.15 -3.45 40.05
N GLY A 345 -21.28 -3.44 38.71
CA GLY A 345 -22.52 -3.72 37.98
C GLY A 345 -22.40 -4.90 37.02
N ALA A 346 -21.28 -5.64 37.03
CA ALA A 346 -21.06 -6.78 36.16
C ALA A 346 -21.54 -8.07 36.84
N GLU A 347 -22.86 -8.30 36.87
CA GLU A 347 -23.37 -9.64 37.20
C GLU A 347 -23.00 -10.61 36.06
N GLY A 348 -22.03 -11.49 36.31
CA GLY A 348 -21.68 -12.60 35.42
C GLY A 348 -20.46 -12.42 34.51
N SER A 349 -19.55 -11.47 34.76
CA SER A 349 -18.23 -11.49 34.12
C SER A 349 -17.32 -12.49 34.83
N TRP A 350 -17.08 -13.62 34.18
CA TRP A 350 -16.18 -14.72 34.58
C TRP A 350 -14.71 -14.31 34.70
#